data_AF-V9FN46-F1
#
_entry.id   AF-V9FN46-F1
#
_cell.length_a   1.000
_cell.length_b   1.000
_cell.length_c   1.000
_cell.angle_alpha   90.00
_cell.angle_beta   90.00
_cell.angle_gamma   90.00
#
_symmetry.space_group_name_H-M   'P 1'
#
loop_
_entity.id
_entity.type
_entity.pdbx_description
1 polymer ?
#
loop_
_entity_poly.entity_id
_entity_poly.type
_entity_poly.pdbx_seq_one_letter_code
_entity_poly.pdbx_strand_id
1 'polypeptide(L)'
;MQALGLEERKKALEKKFVEKRPPLAYAKLSGRVEGDTPFEKLITHLPAELGRGPISSLPDHRIALGEQKAISRLHARIQWSQTDSCFELQCLGKNGMFADGKFVSKNQTIKLTSKMPLKIGHARVYFLCAIRSTISTMSGFKIIQKAFEKAKYHKGVTSMTADQVCDQILESFPKSEHELGGKEHLRTFIT
;
A
#
# COMPACT_ATOMS: atom_id res chain seq x y z
N MET A 1 38.92 -5.94 8.37
CA MET A 1 38.02 -5.22 9.31
C MET A 1 37.26 -4.04 8.67
N GLN A 2 37.79 -3.29 7.70
CA GLN A 2 37.09 -2.16 7.07
C GLN A 2 35.82 -2.49 6.27
N ALA A 3 35.76 -3.65 5.60
CA ALA A 3 34.62 -4.01 4.74
C ALA A 3 33.32 -4.30 5.50
N LEU A 4 33.41 -4.85 6.72
CA LEU A 4 32.25 -5.13 7.58
C LEU A 4 31.52 -3.84 8.00
N GLY A 5 32.27 -2.81 8.38
CA GLY A 5 31.69 -1.52 8.77
C GLY A 5 31.05 -0.75 7.61
N LEU A 6 31.49 -0.97 6.36
CA LEU A 6 30.87 -0.35 5.18
C LEU A 6 29.51 -1.00 4.86
N GLU A 7 29.42 -2.32 4.92
CA GLU A 7 28.17 -3.05 4.66
C GLU A 7 27.11 -2.77 5.73
N GLU A 8 27.51 -2.63 6.99
CA GLU A 8 26.61 -2.20 8.07
C GLU A 8 26.06 -0.79 7.84
N ARG A 9 26.92 0.15 7.41
CA ARG A 9 26.49 1.52 7.06
C ARG A 9 25.52 1.53 5.88
N LYS A 10 25.77 0.75 4.83
CA LYS A 10 24.84 0.61 3.69
C LYS A 10 23.49 0.06 4.14
N LYS A 11 23.48 -1.00 4.96
CA LYS A 11 22.22 -1.56 5.51
C LYS A 11 21.47 -0.55 6.37
N ALA A 12 22.17 0.22 7.21
CA ALA A 12 21.55 1.25 8.04
C ALA A 12 20.95 2.39 7.19
N LEU A 13 21.64 2.80 6.14
CA LEU A 13 21.17 3.83 5.21
C LEU A 13 19.93 3.34 4.44
N GLU A 14 19.97 2.12 3.92
CA GLU A 14 18.84 1.49 3.23
C GLU A 14 17.63 1.33 4.16
N LYS A 15 17.86 0.91 5.42
CA LYS A 15 16.79 0.81 6.42
C LYS A 15 16.12 2.17 6.66
N LYS A 16 16.91 3.22 6.92
CA LYS A 16 16.39 4.59 7.07
C LYS A 16 15.65 5.08 5.83
N PHE A 17 16.12 4.69 4.65
CA PHE A 17 15.46 5.03 3.40
C PHE A 17 14.10 4.36 3.27
N VAL A 18 14.00 3.06 3.57
CA VAL A 18 12.76 2.29 3.49
C VAL A 18 11.74 2.72 4.55
N GLU A 19 12.17 3.03 5.77
CA GLU A 19 11.27 3.38 6.90
C GLU A 19 10.44 4.65 6.66
N LYS A 20 10.94 5.60 5.89
CA LYS A 20 10.23 6.85 5.56
C LYS A 20 9.34 6.75 4.31
N ARG A 21 9.37 5.61 3.61
CA ARG A 21 8.49 5.37 2.46
C ARG A 21 7.11 4.93 2.94
N PRO A 22 6.05 5.18 2.16
CA PRO A 22 4.75 4.58 2.44
C PRO A 22 4.85 3.06 2.51
N PRO A 23 4.12 2.40 3.43
CA PRO A 23 4.17 0.95 3.53
C PRO A 23 3.63 0.30 2.25
N LEU A 24 4.25 -0.80 1.84
CA LEU A 24 3.73 -1.63 0.77
C LEU A 24 2.39 -2.24 1.20
N ALA A 25 1.40 -2.15 0.32
CA ALA A 25 0.07 -2.67 0.56
C ALA A 25 -0.42 -3.45 -0.66
N TYR A 26 -1.25 -4.46 -0.40
CA TYR A 26 -1.91 -5.26 -1.42
C TYR A 26 -3.11 -4.54 -2.02
N ALA A 27 -3.80 -3.74 -1.21
CA ALA A 27 -4.98 -2.97 -1.59
C ALA A 27 -5.23 -1.81 -0.62
N LYS A 28 -6.18 -0.94 -0.95
CA LYS A 28 -6.69 0.15 -0.10
C LYS A 28 -8.22 0.07 0.00
N LEU A 29 -8.75 0.33 1.18
CA LEU A 29 -10.15 0.68 1.39
C LEU A 29 -10.25 2.21 1.51
N SER A 30 -11.13 2.83 0.74
CA SER A 30 -11.34 4.29 0.78
C SER A 30 -12.83 4.61 0.67
N GLY A 31 -13.33 5.51 1.51
CA GLY A 31 -14.73 5.90 1.49
C GLY A 31 -15.14 6.60 2.77
N ARG A 32 -16.30 6.23 3.30
CA ARG A 32 -16.86 6.84 4.51
C ARG A 32 -17.39 5.79 5.47
N VAL A 33 -17.22 6.04 6.75
CA VAL A 33 -17.69 5.17 7.84
C VAL A 33 -18.64 5.95 8.75
N GLU A 34 -18.81 5.49 9.99
CA GLU A 34 -19.67 6.08 11.02
C GLU A 34 -19.67 7.62 11.01
N GLY A 35 -20.87 8.23 10.99
CA GLY A 35 -21.03 9.68 10.95
C GLY A 35 -20.58 10.35 9.65
N ASP A 36 -20.46 9.60 8.55
CA ASP A 36 -19.98 10.09 7.25
C ASP A 36 -18.51 10.55 7.27
N THR A 37 -17.75 10.06 8.27
CA THR A 37 -16.34 10.37 8.45
C THR A 37 -15.50 9.77 7.32
N PRO A 38 -14.57 10.55 6.73
CA PRO A 38 -13.62 10.02 5.75
C PRO A 38 -12.83 8.85 6.32
N PHE A 39 -12.72 7.79 5.54
CA PHE A 39 -12.05 6.57 5.96
C PHE A 39 -11.10 6.09 4.87
N GLU A 40 -9.83 5.94 5.22
CA GLU A 40 -8.84 5.29 4.38
C GLU A 40 -8.03 4.28 5.18
N LYS A 41 -7.89 3.06 4.63
CA LYS A 41 -7.09 2.02 5.25
C LYS A 41 -6.35 1.19 4.23
N LEU A 42 -5.05 0.99 4.46
CA LEU A 42 -4.21 0.11 3.66
C LEU A 42 -4.34 -1.34 4.14
N ILE A 43 -4.41 -2.25 3.19
CA ILE A 43 -4.37 -3.70 3.42
C ILE A 43 -2.93 -4.15 3.22
N THR A 44 -2.18 -4.26 4.32
CA THR A 44 -0.75 -4.65 4.32
C THR A 44 -0.54 -6.13 4.63
N HIS A 45 -1.57 -6.82 5.13
CA HIS A 45 -1.54 -8.24 5.46
C HIS A 45 -2.79 -8.94 4.90
N LEU A 46 -2.64 -10.22 4.55
CA LEU A 46 -3.73 -11.10 4.16
C LEU A 46 -3.66 -12.38 5.02
N PRO A 47 -4.80 -12.93 5.46
CA PRO A 47 -6.15 -12.37 5.29
C PRO A 47 -6.35 -11.09 6.13
N ALA A 48 -7.11 -10.14 5.58
CA ALA A 48 -7.51 -8.92 6.29
C ALA A 48 -8.94 -9.06 6.80
N GLU A 49 -9.16 -8.79 8.09
CA GLU A 49 -10.44 -8.96 8.75
C GLU A 49 -11.14 -7.61 8.93
N LEU A 50 -12.35 -7.48 8.40
CA LEU A 50 -13.17 -6.28 8.54
C LEU A 50 -14.22 -6.51 9.62
N GLY A 51 -14.41 -5.54 10.51
CA GLY A 51 -15.45 -5.68 11.52
C GLY A 51 -15.61 -4.50 12.45
N ARG A 52 -16.39 -4.73 13.51
CA ARG A 52 -16.73 -3.74 14.52
C ARG A 52 -15.59 -3.53 15.49
N GLY A 53 -15.26 -2.28 15.76
CA GLY A 53 -14.23 -1.86 16.70
C GLY A 53 -13.89 -0.37 16.57
N PRO A 54 -13.02 0.15 17.43
CA PRO A 54 -12.55 1.53 17.36
C PRO A 54 -11.72 1.73 16.08
N ILE A 55 -12.00 2.80 15.34
CA ILE A 55 -11.26 3.13 14.12
C ILE A 55 -9.85 3.58 14.53
N SER A 56 -8.85 2.82 14.10
CA SER A 56 -7.44 3.15 14.28
C SER A 56 -6.84 3.62 12.95
N SER A 57 -5.88 4.54 13.00
CA SER A 57 -5.08 4.93 11.84
C SER A 57 -3.95 3.94 11.55
N LEU A 58 -3.45 3.21 12.54
CA LEU A 58 -2.31 2.29 12.42
C LEU A 58 -2.62 1.05 11.56
N PRO A 59 -1.77 0.65 10.60
CA PRO A 59 -1.97 -0.56 9.82
C PRO A 59 -2.16 -1.77 10.73
N ASP A 60 -3.19 -2.56 10.47
CA ASP A 60 -3.49 -3.76 11.25
C ASP A 60 -4.15 -4.81 10.35
N HIS A 61 -3.97 -6.09 10.70
CA HIS A 61 -4.67 -7.21 10.07
C HIS A 61 -6.19 -7.11 10.28
N ARG A 62 -6.62 -6.45 11.35
CA ARG A 62 -8.01 -6.18 11.66
C ARG A 62 -8.38 -4.72 11.39
N ILE A 63 -9.20 -4.52 10.37
CA ILE A 63 -9.69 -3.20 9.97
C ILE A 63 -11.06 -2.96 10.62
N ALA A 64 -11.07 -2.03 11.56
CA ALA A 64 -12.29 -1.58 12.21
C ALA A 64 -13.08 -0.60 11.32
N LEU A 65 -14.38 -0.84 11.17
CA LEU A 65 -15.30 -0.02 10.36
C LEU A 65 -16.21 0.87 11.21
N GLY A 66 -15.96 0.97 12.52
CA GLY A 66 -16.78 1.69 13.50
C GLY A 66 -17.38 0.77 14.56
N GLU A 67 -18.13 1.36 15.51
CA GLU A 67 -18.60 0.65 16.70
C GLU A 67 -20.08 0.21 16.65
N GLN A 68 -20.71 0.41 15.51
CA GLN A 68 -22.14 0.16 15.30
C GLN A 68 -22.52 -1.31 15.41
N LYS A 69 -23.59 -1.61 16.16
CA LYS A 69 -24.12 -2.97 16.36
C LYS A 69 -24.55 -3.68 15.06
N ALA A 70 -24.79 -2.93 13.98
CA ALA A 70 -25.08 -3.49 12.67
C ALA A 70 -23.88 -4.26 12.07
N ILE A 71 -22.65 -3.94 12.51
CA ILE A 71 -21.41 -4.58 12.07
C ILE A 71 -21.02 -5.66 13.09
N SER A 72 -20.63 -6.82 12.60
CA SER A 72 -20.16 -7.93 13.45
C SER A 72 -18.70 -7.69 13.83
N ARG A 73 -18.24 -8.20 14.99
CA ARG A 73 -16.82 -8.04 15.41
C ARG A 73 -15.84 -8.56 14.36
N LEU A 74 -16.22 -9.68 13.72
CA LEU A 74 -15.68 -10.19 12.47
C LEU A 74 -16.85 -10.25 11.48
N HIS A 75 -16.87 -9.35 10.50
CA HIS A 75 -18.00 -9.20 9.58
C HIS A 75 -17.64 -9.63 8.16
N ALA A 76 -16.44 -9.36 7.70
CA ALA A 76 -15.96 -9.85 6.42
C ALA A 76 -14.46 -10.14 6.47
N ARG A 77 -13.98 -10.97 5.54
CA ARG A 77 -12.57 -11.31 5.40
C ARG A 77 -12.15 -11.16 3.96
N ILE A 78 -11.10 -10.37 3.71
CA ILE A 78 -10.45 -10.24 2.41
C ILE A 78 -9.25 -11.18 2.37
N GLN A 79 -9.13 -11.96 1.31
CA GLN A 79 -7.99 -12.85 1.07
C GLN A 79 -7.59 -12.85 -0.40
N TRP A 80 -6.43 -13.40 -0.71
CA TRP A 80 -6.01 -13.64 -2.09
C TRP A 80 -6.26 -15.10 -2.45
N SER A 81 -7.03 -15.32 -3.52
CA SER A 81 -7.24 -16.63 -4.13
C SER A 81 -6.11 -16.91 -5.10
N GLN A 82 -5.25 -17.88 -4.78
CA GLN A 82 -4.18 -18.28 -5.69
C GLN A 82 -4.73 -18.93 -6.96
N THR A 83 -5.78 -19.75 -6.83
CA THR A 83 -6.43 -20.45 -7.95
C THR A 83 -6.99 -19.48 -8.98
N ASP A 84 -7.74 -18.48 -8.53
CA ASP A 84 -8.37 -17.50 -9.41
C ASP A 84 -7.51 -16.25 -9.66
N SER A 85 -6.33 -16.18 -9.02
CA SER A 85 -5.43 -15.02 -9.07
C SER A 85 -6.17 -13.68 -8.86
N CYS A 86 -7.05 -13.63 -7.86
CA CYS A 86 -7.83 -12.45 -7.53
C CYS A 86 -8.07 -12.31 -6.02
N PHE A 87 -8.51 -11.13 -5.60
CA PHE A 87 -8.97 -10.94 -4.23
C PHE A 87 -10.37 -11.50 -4.06
N GLU A 88 -10.62 -12.13 -2.93
CA GLU A 88 -11.93 -12.63 -2.54
C GLU A 88 -12.36 -11.97 -1.23
N LEU A 89 -13.66 -11.71 -1.12
CA LEU A 89 -14.29 -11.24 0.10
C LEU A 89 -15.30 -12.28 0.58
N GLN A 90 -15.07 -12.81 1.77
CA GLN A 90 -16.02 -13.69 2.45
C GLN A 90 -16.85 -12.89 3.45
N CYS A 91 -18.18 -12.97 3.36
CA CYS A 91 -19.08 -12.39 4.35
C CYS A 91 -19.23 -13.36 5.54
N LEU A 92 -18.91 -12.91 6.75
CA LEU A 92 -19.00 -13.69 7.99
C LEU A 92 -20.05 -13.13 8.97
N GLY A 93 -20.48 -11.90 8.73
CA GLY A 93 -21.42 -11.17 9.57
C GLY A 93 -22.85 -11.69 9.49
N LYS A 94 -23.57 -11.61 10.61
CA LYS A 94 -24.98 -12.07 10.69
C LYS A 94 -25.92 -11.29 9.76
N ASN A 95 -25.71 -9.98 9.63
CA ASN A 95 -26.60 -9.09 8.88
C ASN A 95 -26.32 -9.09 7.37
N GLY A 96 -25.34 -9.86 6.91
CA GLY A 96 -24.86 -9.78 5.53
C GLY A 96 -24.24 -8.41 5.21
N MET A 97 -23.93 -8.21 3.93
CA MET A 97 -23.38 -6.97 3.41
C MET A 97 -23.84 -6.75 1.97
N PHE A 98 -23.48 -5.61 1.37
CA PHE A 98 -23.67 -5.39 -0.06
C PHE A 98 -22.33 -5.18 -0.75
N ALA A 99 -22.18 -5.76 -1.94
CA ALA A 99 -21.04 -5.55 -2.81
C ALA A 99 -21.58 -5.26 -4.21
N ASP A 100 -21.16 -4.15 -4.80
CA ASP A 100 -21.65 -3.70 -6.11
C ASP A 100 -23.19 -3.64 -6.19
N GLY A 101 -23.82 -3.17 -5.11
CA GLY A 101 -25.28 -3.10 -4.96
C GLY A 101 -25.98 -4.44 -4.73
N LYS A 102 -25.29 -5.57 -4.83
CA LYS A 102 -25.85 -6.92 -4.62
C LYS A 102 -25.69 -7.35 -3.17
N PHE A 103 -26.74 -7.94 -2.59
CA PHE A 103 -26.69 -8.47 -1.24
C PHE A 103 -25.86 -9.76 -1.18
N VAL A 104 -24.96 -9.83 -0.20
CA VAL A 104 -24.08 -10.97 0.08
C VAL A 104 -24.43 -11.48 1.47
N SER A 105 -24.94 -12.71 1.54
CA SER A 105 -25.33 -13.32 2.82
C SER A 105 -24.12 -13.90 3.55
N LYS A 106 -24.31 -14.23 4.83
CA LYS A 106 -23.31 -14.95 5.62
C LYS A 106 -22.82 -16.20 4.89
N ASN A 107 -21.51 -16.46 4.98
CA ASN A 107 -20.75 -17.55 4.37
C ASN A 107 -20.66 -17.52 2.82
N GLN A 108 -21.18 -16.48 2.17
CA GLN A 108 -20.92 -16.28 0.75
C GLN A 108 -19.56 -15.62 0.54
N THR A 109 -18.87 -16.06 -0.51
CA THR A 109 -17.60 -15.49 -0.98
C THR A 109 -17.82 -14.91 -2.37
N ILE A 110 -17.28 -13.70 -2.59
CA ILE A 110 -17.34 -13.01 -3.87
C ILE A 110 -15.94 -12.62 -4.32
N LYS A 111 -15.74 -12.51 -5.63
CA LYS A 111 -14.51 -11.97 -6.22
C LYS A 111 -14.54 -10.45 -6.16
N LEU A 112 -13.46 -9.84 -5.69
CA LEU A 112 -13.28 -8.40 -5.61
C LEU A 112 -12.59 -7.88 -6.86
N THR A 113 -13.10 -6.76 -7.37
CA THR A 113 -12.45 -5.98 -8.44
C THR A 113 -12.09 -4.59 -7.92
N SER A 114 -11.10 -3.96 -8.53
CA SER A 114 -10.72 -2.60 -8.16
C SER A 114 -11.88 -1.64 -8.42
N LYS A 115 -12.06 -0.67 -7.50
CA LYS A 115 -13.18 0.27 -7.40
C LYS A 115 -14.54 -0.35 -7.07
N MET A 116 -14.59 -1.61 -6.64
CA MET A 116 -15.85 -2.23 -6.22
C MET A 116 -16.38 -1.55 -4.93
N PRO A 117 -17.63 -1.05 -4.92
CA PRO A 117 -18.24 -0.49 -3.72
C PRO A 117 -18.72 -1.59 -2.78
N LEU A 118 -18.38 -1.44 -1.51
CA LEU A 118 -18.74 -2.34 -0.41
C LEU A 118 -19.52 -1.55 0.63
N LYS A 119 -20.64 -2.11 1.09
CA LYS A 119 -21.47 -1.55 2.16
C LYS A 119 -21.66 -2.57 3.27
N ILE A 120 -21.14 -2.24 4.45
CA ILE A 120 -21.22 -3.05 5.67
C ILE A 120 -21.81 -2.17 6.78
N GLY A 121 -23.06 -2.44 7.18
CA GLY A 121 -23.79 -1.52 8.07
C GLY A 121 -23.89 -0.13 7.44
N HIS A 122 -23.38 0.90 8.12
CA HIS A 122 -23.31 2.26 7.59
C HIS A 122 -21.97 2.57 6.89
N ALA A 123 -20.97 1.69 6.97
CA ALA A 123 -19.72 1.87 6.25
C ALA A 123 -19.93 1.69 4.75
N ARG A 124 -19.48 2.66 3.96
CA ARG A 124 -19.53 2.69 2.49
C ARG A 124 -18.12 2.93 1.98
N VAL A 125 -17.45 1.87 1.54
CA VAL A 125 -16.04 1.90 1.15
C VAL A 125 -15.85 1.28 -0.23
N TYR A 126 -14.88 1.77 -0.97
CA TYR A 126 -14.42 1.19 -2.21
C TYR A 126 -13.20 0.32 -1.94
N PHE A 127 -13.19 -0.88 -2.53
CA PHE A 127 -11.98 -1.70 -2.59
C PHE A 127 -11.12 -1.28 -3.78
N LEU A 128 -9.86 -0.94 -3.55
CA LEU A 128 -8.93 -0.48 -4.57
C LEU A 128 -7.72 -1.40 -4.59
N CYS A 129 -7.49 -2.10 -5.69
CA CYS A 129 -6.28 -2.91 -5.85
C CYS A 129 -5.05 -2.00 -5.88
N ALA A 130 -3.94 -2.45 -5.28
CA ALA A 130 -2.67 -1.76 -5.43
C ALA A 130 -2.23 -1.78 -6.90
N ILE A 131 -1.71 -0.65 -7.37
CA ILE A 131 -1.01 -0.58 -8.64
C ILE A 131 0.43 -0.95 -8.35
N ARG A 132 0.92 -2.01 -9.00
CA ARG A 132 2.32 -2.43 -8.84
C ARG A 132 3.23 -1.37 -9.46
N SER A 133 3.83 -0.54 -8.62
CA SER A 133 4.89 0.36 -9.05
C SER A 133 6.25 -0.33 -8.92
N THR A 134 7.03 -0.30 -10.00
CA THR A 134 8.34 -0.96 -10.03
C THR A 134 9.27 -0.34 -9.00
N ILE A 135 9.27 0.99 -8.89
CA ILE A 135 10.18 1.73 -8.01
C ILE A 135 9.82 1.56 -6.52
N SER A 136 8.53 1.41 -6.21
CA SER A 136 8.04 1.08 -4.85
C SER A 136 8.71 -0.16 -4.23
N THR A 137 9.10 -1.13 -5.07
CA THR A 137 9.69 -2.41 -4.61
C THR A 137 11.22 -2.47 -4.72
N MET A 138 11.86 -1.45 -5.29
CA MET A 138 13.32 -1.40 -5.47
C MET A 138 14.01 -0.86 -4.22
N SER A 139 15.22 -1.36 -3.94
CA SER A 139 16.14 -0.76 -2.97
C SER A 139 16.64 0.58 -3.47
N GLY A 140 16.96 1.49 -2.55
CA GLY A 140 17.50 2.81 -2.86
C GLY A 140 18.74 2.71 -3.75
N PHE A 141 19.68 1.81 -3.44
CA PHE A 141 20.87 1.59 -4.25
C PHE A 141 20.55 1.16 -5.69
N LYS A 142 19.56 0.28 -5.87
CA LYS A 142 19.16 -0.18 -7.21
C LYS A 142 18.46 0.94 -8.01
N ILE A 143 17.78 1.86 -7.33
CA ILE A 143 17.18 3.05 -7.94
C ILE A 143 18.28 3.97 -8.46
N ILE A 144 19.29 4.26 -7.63
CA ILE A 144 20.46 5.07 -8.04
C ILE A 144 21.18 4.42 -9.22
N GLN A 145 21.45 3.11 -9.16
CA GLN A 145 22.09 2.39 -10.26
C GLN A 145 21.33 2.56 -11.58
N LYS A 146 20.00 2.37 -11.58
CA LYS A 146 19.18 2.58 -12.78
C LYS A 146 19.20 4.02 -13.30
N ALA A 147 19.30 5.00 -12.40
CA ALA A 147 19.40 6.40 -12.79
C ALA A 147 20.68 6.67 -13.59
N PHE A 148 21.83 6.18 -13.09
CA PHE A 148 23.12 6.29 -13.78
C PHE A 148 23.16 5.49 -15.08
N GLU A 149 22.61 4.27 -15.10
CA GLU A 149 22.51 3.48 -16.34
C GLU A 149 21.75 4.26 -17.42
N LYS A 150 20.57 4.81 -17.09
CA LYS A 150 19.81 5.64 -18.03
C LYS A 150 20.55 6.92 -18.43
N ALA A 151 21.18 7.63 -17.49
CA ALA A 151 21.93 8.86 -17.80
C ALA A 151 23.13 8.61 -18.72
N LYS A 152 23.86 7.49 -18.53
CA LYS A 152 24.99 7.09 -19.36
C LYS A 152 24.60 6.87 -20.82
N TYR A 153 23.45 6.21 -21.06
CA TYR A 153 22.94 5.98 -22.42
C TYR A 153 22.52 7.27 -23.14
N HIS A 154 22.04 8.28 -22.43
CA HIS A 154 21.47 9.49 -23.06
C HIS A 154 22.46 10.66 -23.15
N LYS A 155 23.46 10.74 -22.27
CA LYS A 155 24.31 11.94 -22.15
C LYS A 155 25.81 11.65 -22.01
N GLY A 156 26.25 10.38 -21.99
CA GLY A 156 27.66 10.02 -21.84
C GLY A 156 28.30 10.49 -20.52
N VAL A 157 27.48 10.78 -19.51
CA VAL A 157 27.89 11.41 -18.25
C VAL A 157 28.53 10.38 -17.31
N THR A 158 29.68 10.71 -16.73
CA THR A 158 30.43 9.86 -15.79
C THR A 158 30.22 10.24 -14.32
N SER A 159 29.71 11.44 -14.03
CA SER A 159 29.42 11.94 -12.68
C SER A 159 28.16 12.82 -12.66
N MET A 160 27.40 12.76 -11.56
CA MET A 160 26.20 13.57 -11.37
C MET A 160 26.18 14.10 -9.94
N THR A 161 25.68 15.33 -9.75
CA THR A 161 25.39 15.85 -8.41
C THR A 161 24.18 15.12 -7.80
N ALA A 162 24.03 15.16 -6.47
CA ALA A 162 22.88 14.52 -5.81
C ALA A 162 21.54 15.04 -6.35
N ASP A 163 21.43 16.34 -6.63
CA ASP A 163 20.25 16.96 -7.25
C ASP A 163 19.96 16.40 -8.64
N GLN A 164 21.00 16.28 -9.48
CA GLN A 164 20.85 15.70 -10.82
C GLN A 164 20.41 14.24 -10.77
N VAL A 165 20.90 13.45 -9.79
CA VAL A 165 20.47 12.06 -9.60
C VAL A 165 19.00 12.01 -9.17
N CYS A 166 18.58 12.86 -8.24
CA CYS A 166 17.17 12.99 -7.85
C CYS A 166 16.28 13.31 -9.04
N ASP A 167 16.62 14.33 -9.82
CA ASP A 167 15.83 14.77 -10.98
C ASP A 167 15.75 13.66 -12.03
N GLN A 168 16.87 13.00 -12.33
CA GLN A 168 16.91 11.87 -13.26
C GLN A 168 16.04 10.69 -12.80
N ILE A 169 15.97 10.41 -11.50
CA ILE A 169 15.09 9.38 -10.94
C ILE A 169 13.63 9.77 -11.13
N LEU A 170 13.25 11.00 -10.77
CA LEU A 170 11.86 11.47 -10.86
C LEU A 170 11.38 11.60 -12.31
N GLU A 171 12.25 11.97 -13.24
CA GLU A 171 11.98 11.94 -14.69
C GLU A 171 11.81 10.50 -15.20
N SER A 172 12.65 9.57 -14.71
CA SER A 172 12.63 8.17 -15.15
C SER A 172 11.43 7.39 -14.61
N PHE A 173 10.84 7.85 -13.51
CA PHE A 173 9.69 7.24 -12.83
C PHE A 173 8.66 8.31 -12.45
N PRO A 174 7.84 8.78 -13.41
CA PRO A 174 6.83 9.79 -13.14
C PRO A 174 5.88 9.35 -12.02
N LYS A 175 5.51 10.28 -11.13
CA LYS A 175 4.64 10.07 -9.95
C LYS A 175 5.26 9.22 -8.82
N SER A 176 6.55 8.88 -8.89
CA SER A 176 7.20 8.09 -7.83
C SER A 176 7.54 8.87 -6.57
N GLU A 177 7.50 10.20 -6.59
CA GLU A 177 7.97 11.04 -5.49
C GLU A 177 7.36 10.63 -4.15
N HIS A 178 6.03 10.46 -4.11
CA HIS A 178 5.34 10.01 -2.90
C HIS A 178 5.77 8.60 -2.48
N GLU A 179 5.99 7.68 -3.42
CA GLU A 179 6.46 6.31 -3.17
C GLU A 179 7.90 6.24 -2.62
N LEU A 180 8.68 7.29 -2.88
CA LEU A 180 10.03 7.47 -2.39
C LEU A 180 10.09 8.27 -1.09
N GLY A 181 8.96 8.64 -0.49
CA GLY A 181 8.93 9.46 0.72
C GLY A 181 9.27 10.95 0.49
N GLY A 182 9.22 11.41 -0.76
CA GLY A 182 9.51 12.80 -1.15
C GLY A 182 10.93 13.02 -1.71
N LYS A 183 11.10 14.10 -2.48
CA LYS A 183 12.40 14.47 -3.09
C LYS A 183 13.50 14.69 -2.05
N GLU A 184 13.18 15.35 -0.93
CA GLU A 184 14.15 15.61 0.14
C GLU A 184 14.65 14.33 0.82
N HIS A 185 13.77 13.34 0.98
CA HIS A 185 14.15 12.05 1.54
C HIS A 185 15.07 11.28 0.60
N LEU A 186 14.78 11.31 -0.71
CA LEU A 186 15.65 10.75 -1.74
C LEU A 186 17.03 11.44 -1.76
N ARG A 187 17.07 12.78 -1.68
CA ARG A 187 18.30 13.57 -1.62
C ARG A 187 19.19 13.18 -0.43
N THR A 188 18.58 13.02 0.75
CA THR A 188 19.26 12.60 1.98
C THR A 188 19.86 11.19 1.85
N PHE A 189 19.24 10.31 1.06
CA PHE A 189 19.77 8.96 0.81
C PHE A 189 20.96 8.94 -0.17
N ILE A 190 20.99 9.88 -1.12
CA ILE A 190 22.04 9.97 -2.15
C ILE A 190 23.32 10.64 -1.61
N THR A 191 23.18 11.53 -0.62
CA THR A 191 24.28 12.29 0.01
C THR A 191 24.95 11.49 1.12
#